data_AF-A0A1F6MBJ5-F1
#
_entry.id   AF-A0A1F6MBJ5-F1
#
_cell.length_a   1.000
_cell.length_b   1.000
_cell.length_c   1.000
_cell.angle_alpha   90.00
_cell.angle_beta   90.00
_cell.angle_gamma   90.00
#
_symmetry.space_group_name_H-M   'P 1'
#
loop_
_entity.id
_entity.type
_entity.pdbx_description
1 polymer ?
#
loop_
_entity_poly.entity_id
_entity_poly.type
_entity_poly.pdbx_seq_one_letter_code
_entity_poly.pdbx_strand_id
1 'polypeptide(L)'
;MAAFFSKDDNRGSVLLYVMVFGTLAFSLVVVAVSGYSFGEYKAAVHRGNRETALQIAEAGINYYRWHLAHSPTDYKDGTNHDGPYVHDYIDGSGVSIGSYSLVITPPSPTSSIVTVESTGWLSVQTSSQRIVRVSLGRAALTDYSFISNTDVWIGNNTSVHGPMHSNSGIRFDGVADAPITSAVATYICKPLHGEGCNNEEKPGVWGQGGPESYWSFPVPSEDFTGGTPSLTQIKDNAINGGLYFSSSGEQGWRLKFNNTGTVTASKVTATKCYKGDDLNGANNSWFCVDIKTEGSGTTYPLPANGSLYVDDITWIDGVVRGQATVGVGTGKSAIINDNITYYNGASGTDKFGIIADQDILIPHDSPDDLEVNAALFATNGSAKRYYYTGDHKDSLSIFGSVVSAGTMTWSWVSNGGATVSGYDDITLTYDSRLLSNPPGGFPVESETRLVSWEEVKN
;
A
#
# COMPACT_ATOMS: atom_id res chain seq x y z
N MET A 1 25.15 110.50 -23.54
CA MET A 1 24.19 109.71 -22.76
C MET A 1 23.18 109.13 -23.74
N ALA A 2 23.35 107.86 -24.12
CA ALA A 2 22.31 107.01 -24.74
C ALA A 2 22.96 105.64 -25.01
N ALA A 3 22.79 104.70 -24.07
CA ALA A 3 23.19 103.31 -24.25
C ALA A 3 22.08 102.58 -24.99
N PHE A 4 22.37 102.07 -26.20
CA PHE A 4 21.49 101.15 -26.91
C PHE A 4 21.76 99.73 -26.39
N PHE A 5 20.86 99.22 -25.54
CA PHE A 5 20.82 97.80 -25.20
C PHE A 5 20.12 97.05 -26.34
N SER A 6 20.88 96.23 -27.06
CA SER A 6 20.33 95.15 -27.89
C SER A 6 19.69 94.12 -26.96
N LYS A 7 18.41 93.78 -27.21
CA LYS A 7 17.70 92.74 -26.48
C LYS A 7 17.88 91.43 -27.25
N ASP A 8 18.79 90.58 -26.79
CA ASP A 8 18.97 89.25 -27.36
C ASP A 8 17.71 88.42 -27.13
N ASP A 9 17.07 88.00 -28.22
CA ASP A 9 15.83 87.23 -28.19
C ASP A 9 16.13 85.74 -27.92
N ASN A 10 16.20 85.38 -26.64
CA ASN A 10 16.44 84.01 -26.14
C ASN A 10 15.26 83.03 -26.36
N ARG A 11 14.30 83.34 -27.24
CA ARG A 11 13.11 82.49 -27.49
C ARG A 11 13.39 81.26 -28.37
N GLY A 12 14.53 81.21 -29.07
CA GLY A 12 14.95 80.04 -29.87
C GLY A 12 15.78 78.99 -29.12
N SER A 13 16.52 79.38 -28.07
CA SER A 13 17.42 78.47 -27.35
C SER A 13 16.66 77.45 -26.49
N VAL A 14 15.54 77.85 -25.88
CA VAL A 14 14.68 76.95 -25.10
C VAL A 14 14.11 75.81 -25.96
N LEU A 15 13.74 76.10 -27.21
CA LEU A 15 13.25 75.08 -28.15
C LEU A 15 14.33 74.05 -28.47
N LEU A 16 15.58 74.50 -28.60
CA LEU A 16 16.75 73.68 -28.88
C LEU A 16 17.10 72.79 -27.68
N TYR A 17 17.02 73.32 -26.46
CA TYR A 17 17.14 72.55 -25.22
C TYR A 17 16.04 71.49 -25.09
N VAL A 18 14.78 71.84 -25.35
CA VAL A 18 13.66 70.88 -25.29
C VAL A 18 13.79 69.79 -26.35
N MET A 19 14.25 70.11 -27.56
CA MET A 19 14.50 69.08 -28.59
C MET A 19 15.63 68.14 -28.19
N VAL A 20 16.78 68.66 -27.73
CA VAL A 20 17.93 67.83 -27.39
C VAL A 20 17.66 66.98 -26.15
N PHE A 21 17.19 67.59 -25.06
CA PHE A 21 16.88 66.85 -23.84
C PHE A 21 15.64 65.95 -24.00
N GLY A 22 14.64 66.38 -24.76
CA GLY A 22 13.46 65.58 -25.07
C GLY A 22 13.79 64.34 -25.92
N THR A 23 14.64 64.48 -26.93
CA THR A 23 15.10 63.33 -27.75
C THR A 23 15.99 62.38 -26.96
N LEU A 24 16.87 62.90 -26.09
CA LEU A 24 17.70 62.07 -25.20
C LEU A 24 16.86 61.34 -24.15
N ALA A 25 15.88 62.01 -23.53
CA ALA A 25 14.98 61.37 -22.57
C ALA A 25 14.10 60.31 -23.26
N PHE A 26 13.56 60.62 -24.44
CA PHE A 26 12.76 59.68 -25.21
C PHE A 26 13.58 58.45 -25.64
N SER A 27 14.80 58.64 -26.13
CA SER A 27 15.66 57.52 -26.53
C SER A 27 16.05 56.63 -25.34
N LEU A 28 16.33 57.21 -24.17
CA LEU A 28 16.57 56.47 -22.93
C LEU A 28 15.37 55.63 -22.51
N VAL A 29 14.16 56.19 -22.55
CA VAL A 29 12.93 55.47 -22.20
C VAL A 29 12.68 54.33 -23.20
N VAL A 30 12.86 54.57 -24.50
CA VAL A 30 12.69 53.54 -25.54
C VAL A 30 13.68 52.38 -25.37
N VAL A 31 14.95 52.68 -25.07
CA VAL A 31 15.97 51.65 -24.80
C VAL A 31 15.62 50.87 -23.53
N ALA A 32 15.20 51.54 -22.46
CA ALA A 32 14.84 50.90 -21.20
C ALA A 32 13.62 49.97 -21.35
N VAL A 33 12.54 50.44 -21.99
CA VAL A 33 11.34 49.64 -22.25
C VAL A 33 11.66 48.46 -23.17
N SER A 34 12.42 48.69 -24.25
CA SER A 34 12.82 47.61 -25.16
C SER A 34 13.65 46.55 -24.44
N GLY A 35 14.63 46.97 -23.62
CA GLY A 35 15.45 46.06 -22.81
C GLY A 35 14.63 45.23 -21.83
N TYR A 36 13.66 45.87 -21.15
CA TYR A 36 12.72 45.18 -20.27
C TYR A 36 11.86 44.16 -21.05
N SER A 37 11.27 44.55 -22.18
CA SER A 37 10.49 43.64 -23.03
C SER A 37 11.28 42.44 -23.54
N PHE A 38 12.55 42.63 -23.94
CA PHE A 38 13.43 41.53 -24.33
C PHE A 38 13.78 40.62 -23.13
N GLY A 39 13.95 41.19 -21.94
CA GLY A 39 14.15 40.45 -20.70
C GLY A 39 12.95 39.57 -20.36
N GLU A 40 11.75 40.16 -20.36
CA GLU A 40 10.48 39.45 -20.15
C GLU A 40 10.25 38.35 -21.21
N TYR A 41 10.54 38.63 -22.48
CA TYR A 41 10.44 37.63 -23.56
C TYR A 41 11.36 36.43 -23.30
N LYS A 42 12.64 36.68 -22.98
CA LYS A 42 13.58 35.60 -22.64
C LYS A 42 13.12 34.82 -21.41
N ALA A 43 12.67 35.51 -20.36
CA ALA A 43 12.17 34.85 -19.15
C ALA A 43 10.92 34.00 -19.44
N ALA A 44 10.01 34.47 -20.28
CA ALA A 44 8.82 33.75 -20.71
C ALA A 44 9.18 32.49 -21.52
N VAL A 45 10.10 32.62 -22.50
CA VAL A 45 10.61 31.47 -23.28
C VAL A 45 11.32 30.47 -22.36
N HIS A 46 12.17 30.94 -21.45
CA HIS A 46 12.83 30.09 -20.47
C HIS A 46 11.85 29.32 -19.60
N ARG A 47 10.79 29.99 -19.10
CA ARG A 47 9.73 29.36 -18.32
C ARG A 47 8.96 28.33 -19.14
N GLY A 48 8.57 28.66 -20.38
CA GLY A 48 7.87 27.74 -21.28
C GLY A 48 8.69 26.48 -21.57
N ASN A 49 9.96 26.65 -21.93
CA ASN A 49 10.89 25.53 -22.15
C ASN A 49 11.06 24.68 -20.89
N ARG A 50 11.02 25.29 -19.69
CA ARG A 50 11.13 24.56 -18.43
C ARG A 50 9.91 23.68 -18.15
N GLU A 51 8.71 24.09 -18.57
CA GLU A 51 7.49 23.28 -18.49
C GLU A 51 7.50 22.16 -19.52
N THR A 52 7.96 22.43 -20.75
CA THR A 52 8.12 21.37 -21.76
C THR A 52 9.17 20.35 -21.34
N ALA A 53 10.27 20.78 -20.69
CA ALA A 53 11.27 19.86 -20.13
C ALA A 53 10.67 18.95 -19.04
N LEU A 54 9.73 19.46 -18.23
CA LEU A 54 9.00 18.67 -17.25
C LEU A 54 8.11 17.62 -17.94
N GLN A 55 7.37 18.01 -18.98
CA GLN A 55 6.55 17.07 -19.77
C GLN A 55 7.39 15.98 -20.43
N ILE A 56 8.59 16.32 -20.92
CA ILE A 56 9.54 15.34 -21.47
C ILE A 56 10.02 14.36 -20.38
N ALA A 57 10.28 14.84 -19.16
CA ALA A 57 10.61 13.98 -18.03
C ALA A 57 9.44 13.05 -17.65
N GLU A 58 8.21 13.56 -17.62
CA GLU A 58 7.00 12.75 -17.37
C GLU A 58 6.77 11.71 -18.46
N ALA A 59 7.09 12.02 -19.72
CA ALA A 59 7.03 11.06 -20.81
C ALA A 59 8.02 9.89 -20.58
N GLY A 60 9.22 10.16 -20.07
CA GLY A 60 10.17 9.13 -19.69
C GLY A 60 9.66 8.22 -18.57
N ILE A 61 8.97 8.79 -17.57
CA ILE A 61 8.29 8.01 -16.54
C ILE A 61 7.19 7.11 -17.12
N ASN A 62 6.33 7.65 -17.98
CA ASN A 62 5.25 6.90 -18.59
C ASN A 62 5.77 5.78 -19.51
N TYR A 63 6.84 6.05 -20.25
CA TYR A 63 7.54 5.03 -21.04
C TYR A 63 8.03 3.88 -20.16
N TYR A 64 8.74 4.19 -19.07
CA TYR A 64 9.30 3.13 -18.23
C TYR A 64 8.23 2.36 -17.45
N ARG A 65 7.13 3.03 -17.08
CA ARG A 65 5.95 2.37 -16.51
C ARG A 65 5.35 1.37 -17.50
N TRP A 66 5.21 1.74 -18.78
CA TRP A 66 4.78 0.83 -19.84
C TRP A 66 5.78 -0.32 -20.03
N HIS A 67 7.08 -0.03 -20.00
CA HIS A 67 8.14 -1.04 -20.15
C HIS A 67 8.08 -2.10 -19.05
N LEU A 68 8.01 -1.68 -17.78
CA LEU A 68 7.87 -2.60 -16.64
C LEU A 68 6.57 -3.41 -16.68
N ALA A 69 5.48 -2.85 -17.22
CA ALA A 69 4.24 -3.59 -17.38
C ALA A 69 4.37 -4.76 -18.39
N HIS A 70 5.26 -4.63 -19.39
CA HIS A 70 5.49 -5.68 -20.40
C HIS A 70 6.68 -6.58 -20.03
N SER A 71 7.67 -6.05 -19.33
CA SER A 71 8.91 -6.72 -18.92
C SER A 71 9.18 -6.48 -17.43
N PRO A 72 8.48 -7.18 -16.51
CA PRO A 72 8.48 -6.86 -15.07
C PRO A 72 9.82 -7.02 -14.34
N THR A 73 10.78 -7.73 -14.94
CA THR A 73 12.10 -8.00 -14.35
C THR A 73 13.23 -7.24 -15.04
N ASP A 74 12.89 -6.45 -16.05
CA ASP A 74 13.87 -5.71 -16.84
C ASP A 74 14.10 -4.31 -16.27
N TYR A 75 14.99 -4.25 -15.28
CA TYR A 75 15.46 -3.00 -14.67
C TYR A 75 16.56 -2.31 -15.48
N LYS A 76 16.87 -2.84 -16.68
CA LYS A 76 17.96 -2.36 -17.54
C LYS A 76 17.51 -1.88 -18.91
N ASP A 77 16.21 -1.62 -19.06
CA ASP A 77 15.64 -0.98 -20.25
C ASP A 77 15.94 -1.73 -21.55
N GLY A 78 15.91 -3.07 -21.50
CA GLY A 78 16.21 -3.96 -22.60
C GLY A 78 17.71 -4.09 -22.91
N THR A 79 18.58 -3.50 -22.10
CA THR A 79 20.04 -3.53 -22.27
C THR A 79 20.71 -4.46 -21.26
N ASN A 80 22.00 -4.75 -21.49
CA ASN A 80 22.82 -5.55 -20.58
C ASN A 80 23.75 -4.71 -19.68
N HIS A 81 23.67 -3.38 -19.74
CA HIS A 81 24.53 -2.48 -18.96
C HIS A 81 23.68 -1.63 -18.02
N ASP A 82 24.32 -1.10 -16.98
CA ASP A 82 23.65 -0.18 -16.05
C ASP A 82 23.44 1.18 -16.73
N GLY A 83 22.40 1.89 -16.30
CA GLY A 83 22.03 3.20 -16.83
C GLY A 83 23.09 4.29 -16.56
N PRO A 84 22.82 5.54 -16.96
CA PRO A 84 21.51 6.05 -17.38
C PRO A 84 21.13 5.69 -18.83
N TYR A 85 19.83 5.48 -19.07
CA TYR A 85 19.28 5.17 -20.40
C TYR A 85 18.72 6.43 -21.04
N VAL A 86 19.21 6.81 -22.22
CA VAL A 86 18.83 8.06 -22.89
C VAL A 86 17.96 7.77 -24.10
N HIS A 87 16.82 8.43 -24.16
CA HIS A 87 15.85 8.32 -25.25
C HIS A 87 15.50 9.69 -25.81
N ASP A 88 15.24 9.73 -27.12
CA ASP A 88 14.78 10.94 -27.78
C ASP A 88 13.27 11.13 -27.61
N TYR A 89 12.87 12.37 -27.39
CA TYR A 89 11.47 12.78 -27.34
C TYR A 89 11.06 13.39 -28.67
N ILE A 90 10.17 12.69 -29.37
CA ILE A 90 9.74 13.00 -30.73
C ILE A 90 8.34 13.62 -30.68
N ASP A 91 8.13 14.71 -31.42
CA ASP A 91 6.82 15.34 -31.55
C ASP A 91 5.88 14.59 -32.52
N GLY A 92 4.63 15.05 -32.62
CA GLY A 92 3.63 14.46 -33.52
C GLY A 92 3.96 14.56 -35.02
N SER A 93 5.02 15.29 -35.39
CA SER A 93 5.52 15.41 -36.76
C SER A 93 6.75 14.53 -37.05
N GLY A 94 7.25 13.81 -36.04
CA GLY A 94 8.41 12.92 -36.18
C GLY A 94 9.76 13.59 -35.92
N VAL A 95 9.78 14.81 -35.35
CA VAL A 95 11.02 15.55 -35.08
C VAL A 95 11.40 15.44 -33.60
N SER A 96 12.68 15.17 -33.32
CA SER A 96 13.23 15.18 -31.94
C SER A 96 13.35 16.62 -31.42
N ILE A 97 12.60 16.94 -30.37
CA ILE A 97 12.59 18.28 -29.73
C ILE A 97 13.39 18.32 -28.42
N GLY A 98 13.78 17.15 -27.91
CA GLY A 98 14.52 16.98 -26.67
C GLY A 98 14.80 15.51 -26.39
N SER A 99 15.32 15.23 -25.20
CA SER A 99 15.61 13.87 -24.76
C SER A 99 15.31 13.74 -23.27
N TYR A 100 15.10 12.51 -22.83
CA TYR A 100 15.03 12.17 -21.42
C TYR A 100 16.05 11.08 -21.07
N SER A 101 16.50 11.10 -19.83
CA SER A 101 17.47 10.14 -19.29
C SER A 101 16.87 9.46 -18.06
N LEU A 102 16.90 8.13 -18.04
CA LEU A 102 16.34 7.30 -16.99
C LEU A 102 17.42 6.69 -16.11
N VAL A 103 17.25 6.82 -14.80
CA VAL A 103 18.01 6.08 -13.78
C VAL A 103 17.04 5.20 -13.02
N ILE A 104 17.30 3.90 -12.99
CA ILE A 104 16.41 2.91 -12.39
C ILE A 104 17.11 2.24 -11.22
N THR A 105 16.47 2.30 -10.06
CA THR A 105 16.88 1.58 -8.87
C THR A 105 15.99 0.35 -8.71
N PRO A 106 16.55 -0.87 -8.85
CA PRO A 106 15.79 -2.10 -8.71
C PRO A 106 15.28 -2.30 -7.27
N PRO A 107 14.24 -3.14 -7.08
CA PRO A 107 13.70 -3.44 -5.76
C PRO A 107 14.72 -4.16 -4.88
N SER A 108 14.72 -3.85 -3.58
CA SER A 108 15.46 -4.63 -2.58
C SER A 108 14.80 -6.00 -2.36
N PRO A 109 15.51 -7.04 -1.85
CA PRO A 109 14.92 -8.36 -1.59
C PRO A 109 13.66 -8.37 -0.73
N THR A 110 13.44 -7.33 0.08
CA THR A 110 12.28 -7.20 0.97
C THR A 110 11.24 -6.18 0.50
N SER A 111 11.34 -5.67 -0.73
CA SER A 111 10.42 -4.66 -1.30
C SER A 111 10.13 -4.96 -2.77
N SER A 112 8.96 -4.57 -3.27
CA SER A 112 8.57 -4.67 -4.68
C SER A 112 8.64 -3.34 -5.44
N ILE A 113 9.11 -2.26 -4.80
CA ILE A 113 9.20 -0.92 -5.40
C ILE A 113 10.37 -0.82 -6.36
N VAL A 114 10.09 -0.29 -7.55
CA VAL A 114 11.09 0.25 -8.46
C VAL A 114 11.10 1.76 -8.34
N THR A 115 12.27 2.38 -8.12
CA THR A 115 12.38 3.84 -8.18
C THR A 115 12.93 4.25 -9.53
N VAL A 116 12.23 5.15 -10.21
CA VAL A 116 12.59 5.66 -11.53
C VAL A 116 12.79 7.16 -11.43
N GLU A 117 13.97 7.63 -11.80
CA GLU A 117 14.26 9.04 -12.03
C GLU A 117 14.34 9.31 -13.52
N SER A 118 13.54 10.25 -14.01
CA SER A 118 13.63 10.76 -15.38
C SER A 118 14.09 12.20 -15.38
N THR A 119 15.23 12.45 -16.03
CA THR A 119 15.74 13.80 -16.31
C THR A 119 15.37 14.17 -17.73
N GLY A 120 14.50 15.17 -17.93
CA GLY A 120 14.08 15.65 -19.25
C GLY A 120 14.67 17.01 -19.61
N TRP A 121 15.01 17.21 -20.89
CA TRP A 121 15.50 18.50 -21.42
C TRP A 121 15.17 18.70 -22.89
N LEU A 122 15.15 19.97 -23.33
CA LEU A 122 15.04 20.30 -24.75
C LEU A 122 16.41 20.52 -25.40
N SER A 123 16.52 20.15 -26.67
CA SER A 123 17.73 20.37 -27.48
C SER A 123 18.05 21.86 -27.64
N VAL A 124 17.03 22.72 -27.65
CA VAL A 124 17.18 24.18 -27.75
C VAL A 124 17.64 24.85 -26.46
N GLN A 125 17.55 24.16 -25.31
CA GLN A 125 17.86 24.72 -24.00
C GLN A 125 18.23 23.62 -23.00
N THR A 126 19.40 23.02 -23.20
CA THR A 126 19.91 21.91 -22.37
C THR A 126 20.17 22.28 -20.91
N SER A 127 20.31 23.58 -20.60
CA SER A 127 20.53 24.06 -19.24
C SER A 127 19.27 24.05 -18.35
N SER A 128 18.09 23.79 -18.91
CA SER A 128 16.82 23.79 -18.16
C SER A 128 16.26 22.39 -18.01
N GLN A 129 17.10 21.50 -17.48
CA GLN A 129 16.70 20.13 -17.15
C GLN A 129 15.69 20.13 -16.01
N ARG A 130 14.75 19.17 -16.05
CA ARG A 130 13.83 18.86 -14.95
C ARG A 130 13.97 17.40 -14.59
N ILE A 131 13.94 17.10 -13.31
CA ILE A 131 14.02 15.74 -12.80
C ILE A 131 12.70 15.40 -12.13
N VAL A 132 12.09 14.32 -12.58
CA VAL A 132 10.91 13.71 -11.95
C VAL A 132 11.35 12.39 -11.36
N ARG A 133 11.09 12.20 -10.07
CA ARG A 133 11.28 10.91 -9.39
C ARG A 133 9.93 10.33 -9.06
N VAL A 134 9.77 9.05 -9.39
CA VAL A 134 8.58 8.30 -9.01
C VAL A 134 8.97 6.98 -8.37
N SER A 135 8.17 6.55 -7.41
CA SER A 135 8.15 5.16 -6.99
C SER A 135 7.05 4.44 -7.75
N LEU A 136 7.44 3.42 -8.51
CA LEU A 136 6.54 2.52 -9.20
C LEU A 136 6.38 1.25 -8.35
N GLY A 137 5.14 0.88 -8.09
CA GLY A 137 4.79 -0.31 -7.35
C GLY A 137 3.66 -1.02 -8.06
N ARG A 138 3.47 -2.29 -7.76
CA ARG A 138 2.34 -3.08 -8.24
C ARG A 138 1.27 -3.03 -7.15
N ALA A 139 0.00 -2.85 -7.51
CA ALA A 139 -1.06 -2.88 -6.49
C ALA A 139 -1.02 -4.24 -5.80
N ALA A 140 -1.29 -4.27 -4.50
CA ALA A 140 -1.19 -5.48 -3.70
C ALA A 140 -2.53 -5.68 -3.00
N LEU A 141 -2.90 -6.93 -2.74
CA LEU A 141 -4.05 -7.20 -1.87
C LEU A 141 -3.87 -6.56 -0.48
N THR A 142 -2.62 -6.25 -0.11
CA THR A 142 -2.30 -5.52 1.11
C THR A 142 -2.66 -4.04 1.09
N ASP A 143 -3.19 -3.47 0.00
CA ASP A 143 -3.55 -2.04 -0.07
C ASP A 143 -4.82 -1.69 0.69
N TYR A 144 -5.54 -2.71 1.13
CA TYR A 144 -6.77 -2.60 1.87
C TYR A 144 -6.50 -2.84 3.37
N SER A 145 -7.19 -2.11 4.23
CA SER A 145 -7.33 -2.49 5.65
C SER A 145 -7.91 -3.91 5.74
N PHE A 146 -8.88 -4.20 4.88
CA PHE A 146 -9.51 -5.49 4.75
C PHE A 146 -10.01 -5.75 3.33
N ILE A 147 -9.79 -6.98 2.85
CA ILE A 147 -10.33 -7.46 1.59
C ILE A 147 -10.81 -8.92 1.70
N SER A 148 -12.00 -9.20 1.18
CA SER A 148 -12.55 -10.56 1.08
C SER A 148 -12.92 -10.97 -0.34
N ASN A 149 -12.73 -12.25 -0.66
CA ASN A 149 -13.24 -12.82 -1.91
C ASN A 149 -14.72 -13.24 -1.83
N THR A 150 -15.35 -13.10 -0.65
CA THR A 150 -16.73 -13.54 -0.38
C THR A 150 -17.56 -12.47 0.31
N ASP A 151 -18.86 -12.73 0.49
CA ASP A 151 -19.74 -11.85 1.26
C ASP A 151 -19.27 -11.71 2.72
N VAL A 152 -19.41 -10.51 3.27
CA VAL A 152 -18.94 -10.15 4.62
C VAL A 152 -19.94 -9.27 5.36
N TRP A 153 -19.99 -9.41 6.67
CA TRP A 153 -20.69 -8.51 7.57
C TRP A 153 -19.71 -7.85 8.54
N ILE A 154 -19.72 -6.52 8.55
CA ILE A 154 -19.01 -5.66 9.51
C ILE A 154 -20.02 -5.14 10.53
N GLY A 155 -19.84 -5.52 11.80
CA GLY A 155 -20.72 -5.16 12.90
C GLY A 155 -20.62 -3.68 13.29
N ASN A 156 -21.57 -3.23 14.10
CA ASN A 156 -21.68 -1.84 14.57
C ASN A 156 -20.55 -1.41 15.52
N ASN A 157 -19.91 -2.36 16.20
CA ASN A 157 -18.76 -2.12 17.07
C ASN A 157 -17.42 -2.25 16.33
N THR A 158 -17.43 -2.21 14.98
CA THR A 158 -16.21 -2.27 14.18
C THR A 158 -15.86 -0.88 13.63
N SER A 159 -14.62 -0.44 13.85
CA SER A 159 -14.04 0.72 13.18
C SER A 159 -13.05 0.29 12.09
N VAL A 160 -13.17 0.90 10.91
CA VAL A 160 -12.33 0.60 9.74
C VAL A 160 -11.62 1.87 9.30
N HIS A 161 -10.30 1.90 9.49
CA HIS A 161 -9.43 2.98 9.09
C HIS A 161 -8.62 2.56 7.85
N GLY A 162 -8.96 3.10 6.69
CA GLY A 162 -8.38 2.73 5.40
C GLY A 162 -9.28 1.90 4.48
N PRO A 163 -8.88 1.70 3.20
CA PRO A 163 -9.76 1.14 2.19
C PRO A 163 -10.25 -0.27 2.53
N MET A 164 -11.49 -0.60 2.18
CA MET A 164 -12.07 -1.94 2.34
C MET A 164 -12.67 -2.42 1.02
N HIS A 165 -12.52 -3.71 0.72
CA HIS A 165 -13.11 -4.30 -0.49
C HIS A 165 -13.73 -5.69 -0.24
N SER A 166 -14.74 -6.04 -1.03
CA SER A 166 -15.19 -7.42 -1.21
C SER A 166 -15.50 -7.70 -2.67
N ASN A 167 -15.08 -8.87 -3.15
CA ASN A 167 -15.51 -9.37 -4.47
C ASN A 167 -17.00 -9.77 -4.51
N SER A 168 -17.70 -9.68 -3.38
CA SER A 168 -19.13 -9.95 -3.22
C SER A 168 -19.76 -8.83 -2.37
N GLY A 169 -20.90 -9.10 -1.73
CA GLY A 169 -21.63 -8.12 -0.94
C GLY A 169 -21.04 -7.82 0.42
N ILE A 170 -21.25 -6.58 0.87
CA ILE A 170 -20.86 -6.08 2.19
C ILE A 170 -22.10 -5.59 2.93
N ARG A 171 -22.39 -6.20 4.09
CA ARG A 171 -23.23 -5.57 5.11
C ARG A 171 -22.33 -4.74 6.02
N PHE A 172 -22.45 -3.43 6.02
CA PHE A 172 -21.62 -2.50 6.79
C PHE A 172 -22.44 -1.76 7.84
N ASP A 173 -22.32 -2.17 9.11
CA ASP A 173 -22.99 -1.54 10.25
C ASP A 173 -22.04 -0.69 11.11
N GLY A 174 -20.73 -0.72 10.84
CA GLY A 174 -19.68 -0.03 11.60
C GLY A 174 -19.40 1.41 11.15
N VAL A 175 -18.20 1.91 11.49
CA VAL A 175 -17.73 3.25 11.13
C VAL A 175 -16.47 3.18 10.26
N ALA A 176 -16.39 4.03 9.24
CA ALA A 176 -15.22 4.11 8.35
C ALA A 176 -14.80 5.56 8.05
N ASP A 177 -13.53 5.73 7.67
CA ASP A 177 -12.97 7.02 7.22
C ASP A 177 -12.38 6.97 5.78
N ALA A 178 -12.57 5.85 5.10
CA ALA A 178 -12.01 5.56 3.78
C ALA A 178 -12.99 4.74 2.92
N PRO A 179 -12.73 4.62 1.60
CA PRO A 179 -13.66 3.93 0.68
C PRO A 179 -13.97 2.48 1.07
N ILE A 180 -15.26 2.14 1.04
CA ILE A 180 -15.80 0.79 1.20
C ILE A 180 -16.35 0.36 -0.16
N THR A 181 -15.78 -0.68 -0.74
CA THR A 181 -16.05 -1.03 -2.14
C THR A 181 -16.52 -2.46 -2.31
N SER A 182 -17.43 -2.70 -3.24
CA SER A 182 -17.90 -4.04 -3.59
C SER A 182 -17.84 -4.25 -5.10
N ALA A 183 -17.41 -5.43 -5.51
CA ALA A 183 -17.31 -5.76 -6.93
C ALA A 183 -18.68 -5.98 -7.60
N VAL A 184 -19.73 -6.23 -6.81
CA VAL A 184 -21.06 -6.59 -7.32
C VAL A 184 -22.04 -5.44 -7.13
N ALA A 185 -22.99 -5.29 -8.07
CA ALA A 185 -24.04 -4.29 -7.93
C ALA A 185 -25.07 -4.71 -6.86
N THR A 186 -25.39 -6.01 -6.82
CA THR A 186 -26.28 -6.64 -5.85
C THR A 186 -25.76 -8.03 -5.47
N TYR A 187 -26.19 -8.54 -4.31
CA TYR A 187 -25.95 -9.91 -3.88
C TYR A 187 -27.11 -10.45 -3.03
N ILE A 188 -27.16 -11.77 -2.86
CA ILE A 188 -28.15 -12.42 -2.01
C ILE A 188 -27.61 -12.50 -0.58
N CYS A 189 -28.20 -11.74 0.33
CA CYS A 189 -27.79 -11.75 1.72
C CYS A 189 -28.37 -12.97 2.46
N LYS A 190 -27.48 -13.76 3.05
CA LYS A 190 -27.77 -14.98 3.83
C LYS A 190 -28.12 -14.67 5.29
N PRO A 191 -28.78 -15.60 6.02
CA PRO A 191 -29.07 -15.46 7.45
C PRO A 191 -27.85 -15.18 8.35
N LEU A 192 -26.65 -15.58 7.92
CA LEU A 192 -25.40 -15.30 8.64
C LEU A 192 -25.08 -13.79 8.71
N HIS A 193 -25.67 -12.97 7.84
CA HIS A 193 -25.53 -11.52 7.88
C HIS A 193 -26.51 -10.86 8.85
N GLY A 194 -27.15 -11.61 9.76
CA GLY A 194 -28.00 -11.07 10.81
C GLY A 194 -29.44 -10.77 10.40
N GLU A 195 -30.16 -10.08 11.29
CA GLU A 195 -31.58 -9.75 11.11
C GLU A 195 -31.81 -8.90 9.86
N GLY A 196 -32.90 -9.16 9.13
CA GLY A 196 -33.18 -8.50 7.85
C GLY A 196 -32.54 -9.17 6.64
N CYS A 197 -31.90 -10.33 6.82
CA CYS A 197 -31.37 -11.16 5.74
C CYS A 197 -31.91 -12.58 5.79
N ASN A 198 -32.68 -12.95 4.77
CA ASN A 198 -33.18 -14.32 4.59
C ASN A 198 -33.23 -14.69 3.09
N ASN A 199 -32.05 -14.73 2.47
CA ASN A 199 -31.89 -14.91 1.03
C ASN A 199 -32.57 -13.80 0.21
N GLU A 200 -32.43 -12.56 0.68
CA GLU A 200 -32.95 -11.37 0.03
C GLU A 200 -31.88 -10.70 -0.83
N GLU A 201 -32.28 -10.09 -1.94
CA GLU A 201 -31.37 -9.29 -2.76
C GLU A 201 -31.12 -7.94 -2.09
N LYS A 202 -29.84 -7.59 -1.91
CA LYS A 202 -29.38 -6.31 -1.37
C LYS A 202 -28.33 -5.69 -2.30
N PRO A 203 -28.09 -4.37 -2.23
CA PRO A 203 -27.00 -3.72 -2.93
C PRO A 203 -25.62 -4.28 -2.53
N GLY A 204 -24.61 -4.05 -3.37
CA GLY A 204 -23.22 -4.49 -3.12
C GLY A 204 -22.65 -4.01 -1.79
N VAL A 205 -23.00 -2.80 -1.35
CA VAL A 205 -22.77 -2.33 0.03
C VAL A 205 -24.07 -1.78 0.59
N TRP A 206 -24.45 -2.20 1.79
CA TRP A 206 -25.63 -1.72 2.52
C TRP A 206 -25.43 -1.93 4.03
N GLY A 207 -26.24 -1.30 4.86
CA GLY A 207 -26.20 -1.50 6.31
C GLY A 207 -26.69 -0.27 7.07
N GLN A 208 -26.42 -0.20 8.36
CA GLN A 208 -26.71 0.94 9.23
C GLN A 208 -25.48 1.80 9.57
N GLY A 209 -24.30 1.39 9.08
CA GLY A 209 -23.04 2.05 9.32
C GLY A 209 -22.80 3.24 8.39
N GLY A 210 -21.58 3.79 8.41
CA GLY A 210 -21.22 4.86 7.47
C GLY A 210 -19.85 5.49 7.69
N PRO A 211 -19.58 6.64 7.03
CA PRO A 211 -20.46 7.37 6.12
C PRO A 211 -20.76 6.66 4.79
N GLU A 212 -22.02 6.68 4.34
CA GLU A 212 -22.42 6.10 3.03
C GLU A 212 -21.73 6.77 1.84
N SER A 213 -21.24 8.00 1.99
CA SER A 213 -20.47 8.69 0.94
C SER A 213 -19.17 7.98 0.55
N TYR A 214 -18.67 7.08 1.39
CA TYR A 214 -17.51 6.26 1.10
C TYR A 214 -17.86 4.93 0.42
N TRP A 215 -19.14 4.61 0.26
CA TRP A 215 -19.58 3.37 -0.35
C TRP A 215 -19.56 3.48 -1.88
N SER A 216 -18.91 2.54 -2.56
CA SER A 216 -18.85 2.51 -4.02
C SER A 216 -19.02 1.09 -4.55
N PHE A 217 -20.04 0.88 -5.38
CA PHE A 217 -20.36 -0.41 -5.98
C PHE A 217 -21.28 -0.22 -7.21
N PRO A 218 -21.14 -1.04 -8.26
CA PRO A 218 -20.07 -2.03 -8.45
C PRO A 218 -18.73 -1.37 -8.84
N VAL A 219 -17.63 -1.97 -8.39
CA VAL A 219 -16.25 -1.69 -8.88
C VAL A 219 -15.64 -2.97 -9.47
N PRO A 220 -14.49 -2.95 -10.15
CA PRO A 220 -13.81 -4.18 -10.55
C PRO A 220 -13.47 -5.09 -9.36
N SER A 221 -13.48 -6.40 -9.57
CA SER A 221 -13.06 -7.39 -8.57
C SER A 221 -11.54 -7.51 -8.53
N GLU A 222 -11.02 -7.84 -7.36
CA GLU A 222 -9.61 -8.03 -7.05
C GLU A 222 -9.20 -9.51 -7.20
N ASP A 223 -7.97 -9.79 -7.63
CA ASP A 223 -7.49 -11.15 -7.91
C ASP A 223 -6.76 -11.80 -6.71
N PHE A 224 -7.29 -12.93 -6.23
CA PHE A 224 -6.73 -13.71 -5.14
C PHE A 224 -5.78 -14.84 -5.58
N THR A 225 -5.61 -15.08 -6.89
CA THR A 225 -4.89 -16.24 -7.43
C THR A 225 -3.38 -16.26 -7.13
N GLY A 226 -2.81 -15.13 -6.69
CA GLY A 226 -1.39 -15.01 -6.38
C GLY A 226 -0.93 -15.71 -5.08
N GLY A 227 -1.84 -16.16 -4.20
CA GLY A 227 -1.47 -16.74 -2.90
C GLY A 227 -0.62 -18.02 -2.94
N THR A 228 -0.86 -18.90 -3.91
CA THR A 228 -0.09 -20.17 -4.04
C THR A 228 1.33 -19.95 -4.56
N PRO A 229 1.56 -19.15 -5.62
CA PRO A 229 2.91 -18.73 -6.02
C PRO A 229 3.70 -18.07 -4.88
N SER A 230 3.03 -17.23 -4.10
CA SER A 230 3.57 -16.55 -2.92
C SER A 230 4.14 -17.53 -1.88
N LEU A 231 3.38 -18.55 -1.49
CA LEU A 231 3.84 -19.55 -0.52
C LEU A 231 5.04 -20.37 -1.03
N THR A 232 5.07 -20.67 -2.33
CA THR A 232 6.21 -21.36 -2.95
C THR A 232 7.48 -20.50 -2.89
N GLN A 233 7.37 -19.21 -3.22
CA GLN A 233 8.48 -18.27 -3.15
C GLN A 233 9.01 -18.11 -1.71
N ILE A 234 8.12 -18.00 -0.71
CA ILE A 234 8.52 -17.90 0.70
C ILE A 234 9.25 -19.17 1.13
N LYS A 235 8.79 -20.36 0.71
CA LYS A 235 9.47 -21.63 0.98
C LYS A 235 10.87 -21.67 0.40
N ASP A 236 11.03 -21.28 -0.87
CA ASP A 236 12.34 -21.26 -1.54
C ASP A 236 13.30 -20.28 -0.86
N ASN A 237 12.82 -19.09 -0.47
CA ASN A 237 13.63 -18.12 0.27
C ASN A 237 13.96 -18.59 1.70
N ALA A 238 13.04 -19.27 2.36
CA ALA A 238 13.26 -19.86 3.69
C ALA A 238 14.34 -20.94 3.66
N ILE A 239 14.37 -21.77 2.61
CA ILE A 239 15.42 -22.77 2.37
C ILE A 239 16.75 -22.06 2.02
N ASN A 240 16.69 -21.02 1.19
CA ASN A 240 17.86 -20.29 0.69
C ASN A 240 18.18 -19.03 1.52
N GLY A 241 18.51 -19.23 2.80
CA GLY A 241 19.01 -18.16 3.68
C GLY A 241 17.97 -17.56 4.63
N GLY A 242 16.79 -18.16 4.71
CA GLY A 242 15.78 -17.88 5.74
C GLY A 242 15.72 -18.96 6.82
N LEU A 243 14.55 -19.14 7.44
CA LEU A 243 14.29 -20.22 8.40
C LEU A 243 13.19 -21.15 7.88
N TYR A 244 13.56 -22.39 7.59
CA TYR A 244 12.62 -23.42 7.18
C TYR A 244 12.41 -24.44 8.31
N PHE A 245 11.16 -24.61 8.70
CA PHE A 245 10.72 -25.59 9.68
C PHE A 245 9.93 -26.69 8.95
N SER A 246 10.56 -27.85 8.81
CA SER A 246 9.90 -29.03 8.30
C SER A 246 8.83 -29.53 9.28
N SER A 247 8.05 -30.54 8.86
CA SER A 247 7.03 -31.14 9.72
C SER A 247 7.59 -31.50 11.10
N SER A 248 6.88 -31.04 12.12
CA SER A 248 7.15 -31.24 13.54
C SER A 248 7.05 -32.72 13.94
N GLY A 249 6.24 -33.52 13.22
CA GLY A 249 5.81 -34.86 13.61
C GLY A 249 4.77 -34.87 14.73
N GLU A 250 4.29 -33.70 15.14
CA GLU A 250 3.37 -33.47 16.26
C GLU A 250 2.16 -32.62 15.77
N GLN A 251 1.62 -31.71 16.60
CA GLN A 251 0.51 -30.83 16.21
C GLN A 251 0.96 -29.66 15.31
N GLY A 252 2.21 -29.24 15.42
CA GLY A 252 2.80 -28.17 14.63
C GLY A 252 3.89 -27.40 15.37
N TRP A 253 4.08 -26.13 15.01
CA TRP A 253 5.12 -25.27 15.57
C TRP A 253 4.54 -23.99 16.16
N ARG A 254 5.10 -23.54 17.29
CA ARG A 254 4.92 -22.17 17.77
C ARG A 254 6.16 -21.35 17.45
N LEU A 255 5.97 -20.19 16.82
CA LEU A 255 6.98 -19.19 16.55
C LEU A 255 6.72 -17.96 17.42
N LYS A 256 7.54 -17.81 18.47
CA LYS A 256 7.48 -16.66 19.37
C LYS A 256 8.54 -15.63 19.00
N PHE A 257 8.12 -14.45 18.54
CA PHE A 257 9.02 -13.35 18.20
C PHE A 257 9.46 -12.61 19.47
N ASN A 258 10.76 -12.35 19.57
CA ASN A 258 11.37 -11.70 20.71
C ASN A 258 11.79 -10.27 20.35
N ASN A 259 11.66 -9.36 21.32
CA ASN A 259 12.09 -7.95 21.20
C ASN A 259 13.60 -7.73 20.92
N THR A 260 14.39 -8.80 20.94
CA THR A 260 15.81 -8.84 20.60
C THR A 260 16.09 -9.06 19.11
N GLY A 261 15.06 -9.16 18.26
CA GLY A 261 15.23 -9.48 16.83
C GLY A 261 15.54 -10.95 16.59
N THR A 262 14.97 -11.83 17.42
CA THR A 262 15.11 -13.28 17.34
C THR A 262 13.73 -13.93 17.36
N VAL A 263 13.64 -15.18 16.92
CA VAL A 263 12.42 -16.00 16.98
C VAL A 263 12.71 -17.29 17.73
N THR A 264 11.88 -17.64 18.71
CA THR A 264 11.93 -18.91 19.42
C THR A 264 10.91 -19.86 18.82
N ALA A 265 11.39 -20.94 18.20
CA ALA A 265 10.56 -21.99 17.63
C ALA A 265 10.46 -23.17 18.59
N SER A 266 9.24 -23.60 18.91
CA SER A 266 8.97 -24.76 19.76
C SER A 266 7.92 -25.66 19.10
N LYS A 267 8.04 -26.98 19.30
CA LYS A 267 7.03 -27.92 18.81
C LYS A 267 5.83 -27.91 19.74
N VAL A 268 4.62 -27.82 19.18
CA VAL A 268 3.38 -28.01 19.93
C VAL A 268 3.08 -29.51 19.97
N THR A 269 3.14 -30.10 21.16
CA THR A 269 2.99 -31.55 21.35
C THR A 269 1.56 -31.96 21.66
N ALA A 270 0.75 -31.05 22.21
CA ALA A 270 -0.67 -31.26 22.39
C ALA A 270 -1.44 -29.94 22.31
N THR A 271 -2.67 -30.03 21.81
CA THR A 271 -3.64 -28.95 21.77
C THR A 271 -4.76 -29.18 22.78
N LYS A 272 -5.43 -28.09 23.16
CA LYS A 272 -6.66 -28.08 23.94
C LYS A 272 -7.81 -27.84 22.96
N CYS A 273 -8.94 -28.51 23.21
CA CYS A 273 -10.09 -28.46 22.33
C CYS A 273 -11.28 -27.85 23.03
N TYR A 274 -12.01 -27.02 22.29
CA TYR A 274 -13.25 -26.41 22.73
C TYR A 274 -14.37 -26.76 21.76
N LYS A 275 -15.59 -26.84 22.30
CA LYS A 275 -16.77 -26.99 21.47
C LYS A 275 -17.21 -25.64 20.94
N GLY A 276 -17.53 -25.61 19.65
CA GLY A 276 -17.97 -24.39 19.01
C GLY A 276 -18.72 -24.64 17.72
N ASP A 277 -18.95 -23.55 17.01
CA ASP A 277 -19.52 -23.55 15.66
C ASP A 277 -18.59 -22.80 14.68
N ASP A 278 -18.64 -23.18 13.40
CA ASP A 278 -17.95 -22.52 12.29
C ASP A 278 -18.98 -22.11 11.21
N LEU A 279 -18.72 -20.99 10.55
CA LEU A 279 -19.57 -20.47 9.46
C LEU A 279 -19.68 -21.46 8.30
N ASN A 280 -18.69 -22.32 8.12
CA ASN A 280 -18.66 -23.34 7.08
C ASN A 280 -19.55 -24.57 7.41
N GLY A 281 -20.37 -24.50 8.46
CA GLY A 281 -21.40 -25.50 8.77
C GLY A 281 -20.99 -26.58 9.77
N ALA A 282 -19.81 -26.48 10.37
CA ALA A 282 -19.44 -27.34 11.49
C ALA A 282 -20.11 -26.80 12.76
N ASN A 283 -21.14 -27.50 13.25
CA ASN A 283 -21.88 -27.11 14.46
C ASN A 283 -21.57 -28.08 15.61
N ASN A 284 -21.44 -27.57 16.83
CA ASN A 284 -21.12 -28.29 18.07
C ASN A 284 -19.92 -29.23 17.91
N SER A 285 -18.91 -28.76 17.17
CA SER A 285 -17.72 -29.51 16.80
C SER A 285 -16.55 -29.15 17.72
N TRP A 286 -15.61 -30.09 17.88
CA TRP A 286 -14.39 -29.87 18.66
C TRP A 286 -13.33 -29.17 17.81
N PHE A 287 -12.95 -27.96 18.21
CA PHE A 287 -11.87 -27.19 17.60
C PHE A 287 -10.65 -27.23 18.52
N CYS A 288 -9.55 -27.80 18.03
CA CYS A 288 -8.33 -28.06 18.80
C CYS A 288 -7.19 -27.11 18.38
N VAL A 289 -7.42 -25.80 18.51
CA VAL A 289 -6.52 -24.75 18.02
C VAL A 289 -5.76 -24.04 19.15
N ASP A 290 -6.04 -24.38 20.40
CA ASP A 290 -5.37 -23.82 21.57
C ASP A 290 -4.17 -24.67 21.97
N ILE A 291 -3.08 -24.04 22.37
CA ILE A 291 -1.89 -24.77 22.83
C ILE A 291 -2.15 -25.34 24.22
N LYS A 292 -1.87 -26.64 24.41
CA LYS A 292 -1.89 -27.29 25.73
C LYS A 292 -0.49 -27.53 26.27
N THR A 293 0.40 -28.09 25.44
CA THR A 293 1.79 -28.37 25.82
C THR A 293 2.75 -28.12 24.67
N GLU A 294 3.92 -27.61 25.01
CA GLU A 294 5.02 -27.31 24.09
C GLU A 294 6.28 -28.08 24.51
N GLY A 295 7.11 -28.42 23.54
CA GLY A 295 8.47 -28.90 23.77
C GLY A 295 9.44 -27.77 24.10
N SER A 296 10.73 -28.11 24.25
CA SER A 296 11.77 -27.09 24.42
C SER A 296 11.90 -26.22 23.16
N GLY A 297 11.93 -24.91 23.35
CA GLY A 297 12.12 -23.95 22.26
C GLY A 297 13.59 -23.77 21.89
N THR A 298 13.85 -23.60 20.59
CA THR A 298 15.16 -23.19 20.05
C THR A 298 15.05 -21.77 19.52
N THR A 299 16.00 -20.91 19.86
CA THR A 299 16.00 -19.50 19.43
C THR A 299 16.93 -19.29 18.25
N TYR A 300 16.41 -18.62 17.23
CA TYR A 300 17.11 -18.30 15.98
C TYR A 300 17.16 -16.78 15.81
N PRO A 301 18.27 -16.21 15.28
CA PRO A 301 18.24 -14.83 14.82
C PRO A 301 17.23 -14.68 13.68
N LEU A 302 16.58 -13.52 13.60
CA LEU A 302 15.71 -13.23 12.47
C LEU A 302 16.54 -13.21 11.17
N PRO A 303 16.15 -13.93 10.12
CA PRO A 303 16.96 -14.01 8.90
C PRO A 303 16.98 -12.67 8.16
N ALA A 304 18.10 -12.36 7.50
CA ALA A 304 18.26 -11.10 6.79
C ALA A 304 17.31 -10.94 5.59
N ASN A 305 16.90 -12.05 4.97
CA ASN A 305 15.88 -12.08 3.92
C ASN A 305 14.44 -12.06 4.47
N GLY A 306 14.27 -12.08 5.80
CA GLY A 306 12.97 -12.04 6.49
C GLY A 306 12.07 -13.25 6.25
N SER A 307 12.50 -14.29 5.54
CA SER A 307 11.61 -15.39 5.13
C SER A 307 11.62 -16.55 6.13
N LEU A 308 10.46 -16.85 6.69
CA LEU A 308 10.23 -18.03 7.53
C LEU A 308 9.15 -18.89 6.87
N TYR A 309 9.34 -20.19 6.84
CA TYR A 309 8.34 -21.12 6.29
C TYR A 309 8.18 -22.34 7.18
N VAL A 310 6.93 -22.77 7.40
CA VAL A 310 6.58 -23.90 8.25
C VAL A 310 5.66 -24.85 7.48
N ASP A 311 5.99 -26.14 7.40
CA ASP A 311 5.16 -27.14 6.70
C ASP A 311 3.89 -27.56 7.47
N ASP A 312 3.74 -27.17 8.74
CA ASP A 312 2.65 -27.55 9.65
C ASP A 312 1.81 -26.34 10.11
N ILE A 313 0.74 -26.61 10.87
CA ILE A 313 -0.01 -25.57 11.61
C ILE A 313 0.98 -24.78 12.47
N THR A 314 0.82 -23.45 12.44
CA THR A 314 1.78 -22.54 13.07
C THR A 314 1.09 -21.56 14.01
N TRP A 315 1.46 -21.59 15.29
CA TRP A 315 1.08 -20.59 16.28
C TRP A 315 2.09 -19.45 16.29
N ILE A 316 1.62 -18.21 16.25
CA ILE A 316 2.47 -17.03 16.10
C ILE A 316 2.09 -16.01 17.17
N ASP A 317 3.08 -15.50 17.87
CA ASP A 317 2.95 -14.42 18.87
C ASP A 317 4.27 -13.69 19.11
N GLY A 318 4.21 -12.54 19.79
CA GLY A 318 5.36 -11.86 20.35
C GLY A 318 5.64 -10.47 19.78
N VAL A 319 6.90 -10.04 19.90
CA VAL A 319 7.33 -8.69 19.51
C VAL A 319 8.26 -8.77 18.31
N VAL A 320 7.83 -8.24 17.17
CA VAL A 320 8.60 -8.23 15.92
C VAL A 320 9.53 -7.03 15.89
N ARG A 321 10.82 -7.29 15.64
CA ARG A 321 11.86 -6.29 15.44
C ARG A 321 12.60 -6.59 14.14
N GLY A 322 12.44 -5.73 13.14
CA GLY A 322 12.89 -5.95 11.77
C GLY A 322 11.73 -6.30 10.83
N GLN A 323 12.06 -6.97 9.73
CA GLN A 323 11.10 -7.35 8.69
C GLN A 323 11.05 -8.87 8.58
N ALA A 324 9.84 -9.45 8.62
CA ALA A 324 9.66 -10.88 8.44
C ALA A 324 8.32 -11.25 7.80
N THR A 325 8.32 -12.36 7.07
CA THR A 325 7.11 -13.03 6.58
C THR A 325 7.14 -14.49 7.01
N VAL A 326 6.04 -14.98 7.59
CA VAL A 326 5.82 -16.39 7.88
C VAL A 326 4.86 -16.98 6.84
N GLY A 327 5.35 -17.93 6.05
CA GLY A 327 4.54 -18.77 5.19
C GLY A 327 4.17 -20.08 5.89
N VAL A 328 2.89 -20.45 5.84
CA VAL A 328 2.36 -21.69 6.43
C VAL A 328 1.90 -22.63 5.32
N GLY A 329 2.34 -23.89 5.42
CA GLY A 329 2.32 -24.85 4.32
C GLY A 329 0.94 -25.24 3.81
N THR A 330 0.94 -25.94 2.66
CA THR A 330 -0.29 -26.37 1.98
C THR A 330 -1.22 -27.17 2.89
N GLY A 331 -2.50 -26.79 2.91
CA GLY A 331 -3.53 -27.39 3.74
C GLY A 331 -3.41 -27.04 5.23
N LYS A 332 -2.60 -26.05 5.61
CA LYS A 332 -2.35 -25.67 7.01
C LYS A 332 -2.80 -24.23 7.29
N SER A 333 -3.20 -24.01 8.55
CA SER A 333 -3.66 -22.72 9.07
C SER A 333 -2.60 -22.08 9.97
N ALA A 334 -2.56 -20.75 9.99
CA ALA A 334 -1.84 -19.99 11.00
C ALA A 334 -2.78 -19.66 12.17
N ILE A 335 -2.24 -19.59 13.37
CA ILE A 335 -2.99 -19.30 14.60
C ILE A 335 -2.30 -18.13 15.30
N ILE A 336 -3.03 -17.04 15.53
CA ILE A 336 -2.57 -15.88 16.29
C ILE A 336 -2.77 -16.20 17.76
N ASN A 337 -1.72 -16.68 18.43
CA ASN A 337 -1.82 -17.28 19.76
C ASN A 337 -1.93 -16.23 20.88
N ASP A 338 -1.30 -15.08 20.68
CA ASP A 338 -1.24 -13.95 21.61
C ASP A 338 -0.86 -12.70 20.78
N ASN A 339 -0.67 -11.56 21.44
CA ASN A 339 -0.32 -10.28 20.82
C ASN A 339 0.87 -10.40 19.86
N ILE A 340 0.74 -9.77 18.69
CA ILE A 340 1.81 -9.59 17.72
C ILE A 340 2.04 -8.08 17.60
N THR A 341 3.13 -7.58 18.17
CA THR A 341 3.40 -6.13 18.23
C THR A 341 4.69 -5.75 17.52
N TYR A 342 4.82 -4.48 17.13
CA TYR A 342 6.06 -3.95 16.58
C TYR A 342 6.91 -3.35 17.69
N TYR A 343 8.19 -3.71 17.72
CA TYR A 343 9.12 -3.22 18.73
C TYR A 343 9.21 -1.69 18.77
N ASN A 344 9.24 -1.05 17.59
CA ASN A 344 9.27 0.41 17.46
C ASN A 344 7.87 1.03 17.27
N GLY A 345 6.80 0.25 17.49
CA GLY A 345 5.41 0.68 17.29
C GLY A 345 5.02 0.89 15.83
N ALA A 346 3.79 1.35 15.62
CA ALA A 346 3.17 1.56 14.30
C ALA A 346 3.90 2.59 13.41
N SER A 347 4.63 3.55 14.00
CA SER A 347 5.44 4.53 13.28
C SER A 347 6.88 4.08 12.99
N GLY A 348 7.25 2.87 13.40
CA GLY A 348 8.60 2.34 13.27
C GLY A 348 8.95 1.85 11.85
N THR A 349 9.99 1.05 11.73
CA THR A 349 10.39 0.39 10.48
C THR A 349 10.08 -1.11 10.45
N ASP A 350 9.54 -1.64 11.54
CA ASP A 350 9.23 -3.06 11.69
C ASP A 350 8.02 -3.44 10.82
N LYS A 351 8.10 -4.60 10.18
CA LYS A 351 7.05 -5.13 9.29
C LYS A 351 6.90 -6.62 9.47
N PHE A 352 5.65 -7.07 9.48
CA PHE A 352 5.36 -8.48 9.62
C PHE A 352 4.24 -8.93 8.69
N GLY A 353 4.44 -10.09 8.07
CA GLY A 353 3.48 -10.73 7.19
C GLY A 353 3.22 -12.17 7.61
N ILE A 354 1.97 -12.61 7.52
CA ILE A 354 1.56 -14.01 7.70
C ILE A 354 0.77 -14.40 6.46
N ILE A 355 1.23 -15.44 5.75
CA ILE A 355 0.50 -16.06 4.65
C ILE A 355 0.23 -17.51 5.03
N ALA A 356 -1.04 -17.89 5.10
CA ALA A 356 -1.46 -19.26 5.38
C ALA A 356 -2.25 -19.83 4.20
N ASP A 357 -2.01 -21.10 3.88
CA ASP A 357 -2.72 -21.76 2.78
C ASP A 357 -4.24 -21.88 3.06
N GLN A 358 -4.61 -22.15 4.31
CA GLN A 358 -6.01 -22.29 4.74
C GLN A 358 -6.44 -21.07 5.54
N ASP A 359 -6.66 -21.22 6.85
CA ASP A 359 -7.21 -20.17 7.69
C ASP A 359 -6.14 -19.39 8.45
N ILE A 360 -6.49 -18.16 8.85
CA ILE A 360 -5.81 -17.44 9.92
C ILE A 360 -6.78 -17.37 11.10
N LEU A 361 -6.45 -18.08 12.17
CA LEU A 361 -7.37 -18.33 13.29
C LEU A 361 -6.94 -17.56 14.54
N ILE A 362 -7.92 -17.09 15.30
CA ILE A 362 -7.72 -16.65 16.68
C ILE A 362 -8.30 -17.73 17.60
N PRO A 363 -7.50 -18.31 18.53
CA PRO A 363 -7.92 -19.43 19.36
C PRO A 363 -8.77 -18.98 20.55
N HIS A 364 -9.45 -19.92 21.23
CA HIS A 364 -10.34 -19.61 22.35
C HIS A 364 -9.61 -18.86 23.48
N ASP A 365 -8.45 -19.36 23.90
CA ASP A 365 -7.63 -18.87 25.03
C ASP A 365 -6.81 -17.62 24.65
N SER A 366 -7.15 -16.92 23.57
CA SER A 366 -6.55 -15.62 23.23
C SER A 366 -6.81 -14.56 24.31
N PRO A 367 -5.98 -13.50 24.41
CA PRO A 367 -6.20 -12.38 25.32
C PRO A 367 -7.56 -11.71 25.14
N ASP A 368 -8.05 -11.06 26.19
CA ASP A 368 -9.28 -10.26 26.14
C ASP A 368 -9.09 -8.99 25.30
N ASP A 369 -7.90 -8.39 25.37
CA ASP A 369 -7.44 -7.33 24.47
C ASP A 369 -6.31 -7.87 23.57
N LEU A 370 -6.61 -8.08 22.28
CA LEU A 370 -5.67 -8.62 21.31
C LEU A 370 -5.21 -7.55 20.31
N GLU A 371 -3.91 -7.30 20.25
CA GLU A 371 -3.24 -6.43 19.28
C GLU A 371 -2.45 -7.27 18.27
N VAL A 372 -2.72 -7.04 16.98
CA VAL A 372 -2.08 -7.73 15.85
C VAL A 372 -1.54 -6.72 14.85
N ASN A 373 -0.22 -6.56 14.83
CA ASN A 373 0.49 -5.69 13.90
C ASN A 373 1.09 -6.54 12.78
N ALA A 374 0.30 -6.84 11.75
CA ALA A 374 0.70 -7.70 10.64
C ALA A 374 -0.16 -7.52 9.39
N ALA A 375 0.43 -7.77 8.22
CA ALA A 375 -0.33 -8.14 7.04
C ALA A 375 -0.70 -9.63 7.13
N LEU A 376 -1.98 -9.96 7.01
CA LEU A 376 -2.55 -11.30 7.14
C LEU A 376 -3.12 -11.73 5.80
N PHE A 377 -2.79 -12.92 5.33
CA PHE A 377 -3.37 -13.48 4.12
C PHE A 377 -3.72 -14.96 4.26
N ALA A 378 -5.03 -15.25 4.28
CA ALA A 378 -5.59 -16.59 4.17
C ALA A 378 -5.90 -16.88 2.69
N THR A 379 -5.08 -17.71 2.03
CA THR A 379 -5.11 -17.84 0.56
C THR A 379 -6.30 -18.67 0.05
N ASN A 380 -6.67 -19.75 0.76
CA ASN A 380 -7.83 -20.58 0.42
C ASN A 380 -8.86 -20.70 1.56
N GLY A 381 -8.57 -20.13 2.73
CA GLY A 381 -9.47 -20.15 3.89
C GLY A 381 -9.82 -18.75 4.36
N SER A 382 -10.17 -18.64 5.65
CA SER A 382 -10.74 -17.43 6.25
C SER A 382 -9.85 -16.87 7.37
N ALA A 383 -9.81 -15.54 7.49
CA ALA A 383 -9.36 -14.89 8.72
C ALA A 383 -10.53 -14.88 9.72
N LYS A 384 -10.50 -15.72 10.76
CA LYS A 384 -11.67 -15.91 11.63
C LYS A 384 -11.38 -16.37 13.06
N ARG A 385 -12.41 -16.29 13.90
CA ARG A 385 -12.54 -16.93 15.21
C ARG A 385 -13.80 -17.80 15.19
N TYR A 386 -13.70 -19.04 15.69
CA TYR A 386 -14.88 -19.89 15.85
C TYR A 386 -15.84 -19.33 16.90
N TYR A 387 -17.10 -19.70 16.81
CA TYR A 387 -18.07 -19.43 17.85
C TYR A 387 -17.77 -20.32 19.06
N TYR A 388 -17.62 -19.74 20.24
CA TYR A 388 -17.51 -20.45 21.50
C TYR A 388 -18.57 -19.96 22.46
N THR A 389 -19.41 -20.87 22.96
CA THR A 389 -20.57 -20.49 23.77
C THR A 389 -20.15 -19.78 25.06
N GLY A 390 -20.57 -18.51 25.21
CA GLY A 390 -20.31 -17.69 26.39
C GLY A 390 -18.87 -17.16 26.51
N ASP A 391 -18.07 -17.25 25.44
CA ASP A 391 -16.73 -16.69 25.36
C ASP A 391 -16.79 -15.26 24.82
N HIS A 392 -16.55 -14.28 25.69
CA HIS A 392 -16.53 -12.86 25.35
C HIS A 392 -15.12 -12.30 25.53
N LYS A 393 -14.70 -11.47 24.59
CA LYS A 393 -13.42 -10.77 24.56
C LYS A 393 -13.67 -9.28 24.41
N ASP A 394 -12.82 -8.45 24.99
CA ASP A 394 -13.02 -7.01 25.04
C ASP A 394 -12.72 -6.37 23.68
N SER A 395 -11.48 -6.46 23.19
CA SER A 395 -11.07 -5.74 21.98
C SER A 395 -10.09 -6.50 21.07
N LEU A 396 -10.25 -6.32 19.76
CA LEU A 396 -9.32 -6.78 18.72
C LEU A 396 -8.86 -5.59 17.87
N SER A 397 -7.58 -5.26 17.93
CA SER A 397 -6.96 -4.24 17.10
C SER A 397 -6.00 -4.88 16.10
N ILE A 398 -6.25 -4.67 14.80
CA ILE A 398 -5.35 -5.11 13.73
C ILE A 398 -4.77 -3.88 13.04
N PHE A 399 -3.45 -3.72 13.11
CA PHE A 399 -2.72 -2.71 12.34
C PHE A 399 -1.93 -3.39 11.21
N GLY A 400 -2.39 -3.20 9.97
CA GLY A 400 -1.81 -3.89 8.82
C GLY A 400 -2.80 -4.02 7.68
N SER A 401 -2.98 -5.24 7.19
CA SER A 401 -3.95 -5.57 6.14
C SER A 401 -4.46 -6.98 6.37
N VAL A 402 -5.75 -7.22 6.13
CA VAL A 402 -6.33 -8.55 6.25
C VAL A 402 -6.93 -8.97 4.92
N VAL A 403 -6.36 -10.02 4.34
CA VAL A 403 -6.76 -10.61 3.05
C VAL A 403 -7.35 -12.00 3.33
N SER A 404 -8.63 -12.20 3.02
CA SER A 404 -9.35 -13.43 3.34
C SER A 404 -10.08 -13.99 2.12
N ALA A 405 -9.68 -15.17 1.64
CA ALA A 405 -10.38 -15.83 0.54
C ALA A 405 -11.78 -16.33 0.92
N GLY A 406 -12.00 -16.65 2.20
CA GLY A 406 -13.30 -17.00 2.76
C GLY A 406 -13.92 -15.90 3.61
N THR A 407 -15.09 -16.19 4.19
CA THR A 407 -15.84 -15.25 5.02
C THR A 407 -15.13 -15.01 6.35
N MET A 408 -14.85 -13.74 6.62
CA MET A 408 -14.23 -13.29 7.85
C MET A 408 -15.26 -13.20 9.00
N THR A 409 -14.86 -13.59 10.21
CA THR A 409 -15.61 -13.30 11.44
C THR A 409 -14.72 -13.33 12.67
N TRP A 410 -14.78 -12.31 13.53
CA TRP A 410 -14.13 -12.34 14.86
C TRP A 410 -15.12 -12.13 16.02
N SER A 411 -16.37 -11.84 15.68
CA SER A 411 -17.47 -11.58 16.58
C SER A 411 -18.71 -12.26 16.03
N TRP A 412 -19.40 -13.01 16.88
CA TRP A 412 -20.67 -13.65 16.58
C TRP A 412 -21.75 -12.89 17.32
N VAL A 413 -22.80 -12.50 16.62
CA VAL A 413 -23.88 -11.69 17.19
C VAL A 413 -25.20 -12.44 17.14
N SER A 414 -26.03 -12.18 18.15
CA SER A 414 -27.41 -12.66 18.20
C SER A 414 -28.29 -11.91 17.20
N ASN A 415 -29.51 -12.41 16.99
CA ASN A 415 -30.52 -11.71 16.21
C ASN A 415 -30.84 -10.30 16.75
N GLY A 416 -30.62 -10.04 18.05
CA GLY A 416 -30.80 -8.71 18.65
C GLY A 416 -29.58 -7.79 18.52
N GLY A 417 -28.56 -8.19 17.76
CA GLY A 417 -27.34 -7.40 17.51
C GLY A 417 -26.30 -7.43 18.62
N ALA A 418 -26.57 -8.07 19.75
CA ALA A 418 -25.59 -8.24 20.83
C ALA A 418 -24.58 -9.34 20.49
N THR A 419 -23.29 -9.08 20.71
CA THR A 419 -22.24 -10.11 20.65
C THR A 419 -22.53 -11.23 21.62
N VAL A 420 -22.45 -12.47 21.13
CA VAL A 420 -22.66 -13.72 21.88
C VAL A 420 -21.40 -14.57 21.95
N SER A 421 -20.40 -14.27 21.12
CA SER A 421 -19.06 -14.85 21.21
C SER A 421 -18.03 -14.01 20.46
N GLY A 422 -16.78 -14.01 20.91
CA GLY A 422 -15.67 -13.31 20.26
C GLY A 422 -15.46 -11.90 20.81
N TYR A 423 -14.89 -11.02 19.98
CA TYR A 423 -14.50 -9.67 20.39
C TYR A 423 -15.64 -8.68 20.27
N ASP A 424 -15.87 -7.89 21.32
CA ASP A 424 -16.93 -6.89 21.36
C ASP A 424 -16.58 -5.65 20.53
N ASP A 425 -15.35 -5.15 20.62
CA ASP A 425 -14.85 -4.02 19.84
C ASP A 425 -13.76 -4.46 18.86
N ILE A 426 -13.88 -4.08 17.59
CA ILE A 426 -12.91 -4.45 16.55
C ILE A 426 -12.42 -3.18 15.86
N THR A 427 -11.10 -3.00 15.78
CA THR A 427 -10.48 -1.90 15.05
C THR A 427 -9.55 -2.45 13.98
N LEU A 428 -9.84 -2.14 12.72
CA LEU A 428 -9.00 -2.46 11.57
C LEU A 428 -8.33 -1.17 11.10
N THR A 429 -7.01 -1.11 11.18
CA THR A 429 -6.24 0.07 10.76
C THR A 429 -5.25 -0.32 9.68
N TYR A 430 -5.37 0.32 8.53
CA TYR A 430 -4.48 0.11 7.41
C TYR A 430 -3.07 0.63 7.72
N ASP A 431 -2.06 -0.21 7.54
CA ASP A 431 -0.67 0.22 7.54
C ASP A 431 -0.28 0.76 6.16
N SER A 432 -0.27 2.10 6.02
CA SER A 432 0.08 2.77 4.77
C SER A 432 1.48 2.46 4.24
N ARG A 433 2.37 1.87 5.06
CA ARG A 433 3.71 1.44 4.65
C ARG A 433 3.66 0.16 3.79
N LEU A 434 2.54 -0.55 3.77
CA LEU A 434 2.28 -1.71 2.91
C LEU A 434 2.06 -1.30 1.45
N LEU A 435 1.51 -0.10 1.19
CA LEU A 435 1.26 0.46 -0.15
C LEU A 435 2.53 0.50 -1.00
N SER A 436 3.61 0.93 -0.35
CA SER A 436 4.92 1.05 -0.98
C SER A 436 5.66 -0.27 -0.84
N ASN A 437 5.68 -0.90 0.32
CA ASN A 437 6.57 -2.03 0.56
C ASN A 437 5.87 -3.13 1.40
N PRO A 438 5.10 -4.02 0.76
CA PRO A 438 4.45 -5.14 1.46
C PRO A 438 5.50 -6.16 1.93
N PRO A 439 5.22 -6.95 2.99
CA PRO A 439 6.10 -8.03 3.41
C PRO A 439 6.43 -8.98 2.26
N GLY A 440 7.66 -9.50 2.23
CA GLY A 440 8.13 -10.34 1.15
C GLY A 440 7.21 -11.54 0.92
N GLY A 441 6.85 -11.79 -0.35
CA GLY A 441 5.99 -12.89 -0.75
C GLY A 441 4.50 -12.57 -0.84
N PHE A 442 4.00 -11.38 -0.51
CA PHE A 442 2.59 -11.05 -0.77
C PHE A 442 2.31 -10.86 -2.27
N PRO A 443 1.13 -11.26 -2.79
CA PRO A 443 0.79 -11.06 -4.20
C PRO A 443 0.74 -9.59 -4.56
N VAL A 444 1.29 -9.29 -5.73
CA VAL A 444 1.19 -7.98 -6.35
C VAL A 444 0.62 -8.16 -7.76
N GLU A 445 -0.39 -7.36 -8.12
CA GLU A 445 -1.03 -7.32 -9.43
C GLU A 445 -0.01 -7.16 -10.55
N SER A 446 -0.26 -7.63 -11.76
CA SER A 446 0.65 -7.43 -12.92
C SER A 446 0.90 -5.96 -13.25
N GLU A 447 -0.07 -5.09 -13.02
CA GLU A 447 0.01 -3.70 -13.44
C GLU A 447 0.85 -2.84 -12.49
N THR A 448 1.81 -2.13 -13.08
CA THR A 448 2.65 -1.16 -12.36
C THR A 448 1.88 0.16 -12.26
N ARG A 449 1.58 0.59 -11.04
CA ARG A 449 0.98 1.88 -10.73
C ARG A 449 2.01 2.85 -10.15
N LEU A 450 1.69 4.14 -10.28
CA LEU A 450 2.49 5.19 -9.68
C LEU A 450 2.12 5.29 -8.19
N VAL A 451 3.10 5.05 -7.31
CA VAL A 451 2.94 5.07 -5.84
C VAL A 451 3.24 6.46 -5.30
N SER A 452 4.25 7.13 -5.85
CA SER A 452 4.61 8.51 -5.50
C SER A 452 5.11 9.26 -6.73
N TRP A 453 4.92 10.58 -6.72
CA TRP A 453 5.45 11.48 -7.72
C TRP A 453 6.04 12.69 -7.01
N GLU A 454 7.31 13.00 -7.29
CA GLU A 454 7.94 14.22 -6.84
C GLU A 454 8.80 14.83 -7.94
N GLU A 455 8.79 16.15 -8.03
CA GLU A 455 9.78 16.89 -8.81
C GLU A 455 11.00 17.15 -7.94
N VAL A 456 12.15 16.63 -8.35
CA VAL A 456 13.42 16.81 -7.64
C VAL A 456 14.07 18.10 -8.13
N LYS A 457 14.41 18.98 -7.18
CA LYS A 457 15.19 20.18 -7.51
C LYS A 457 16.64 19.80 -7.84
N ASN A 458 17.11 20.30 -8.97
CA ASN A 458 18.54 20.33 -9.31
C ASN A 458 19.36 21.15 -8.31
#